data_AF-A0A1Q5DH11-F1
#
_entry.id   AF-A0A1Q5DH11-F1
#
_cell.length_a   1.000
_cell.length_b   1.000
_cell.length_c   1.000
_cell.angle_alpha   90.00
_cell.angle_beta   90.00
_cell.angle_gamma   90.00
#
_symmetry.space_group_name_H-M   'P 1'
#
loop_
_entity.id
_entity.type
_entity.pdbx_description
1 polymer ?
#
loop_
_entity_poly.entity_id
_entity_poly.type
_entity_poly.pdbx_seq_one_letter_code
_entity_poly.pdbx_strand_id
1 'polypeptide(L)'
;MSDHGDFPDDEHDPITLSPAVEQFLGDPGTPADVFSAVVAFLVDLRDNPFPHLSMPVPGRPGMHSAPLRRDLGLVEYAVNEAQDPPRIYVSRILRAD
;
A
#
# COMPACT_ATOMS: atom_id res chain seq x y z
N MET A 1 28.00 -19.24 10.37
CA MET A 1 27.44 -18.90 9.04
C MET A 1 25.98 -18.65 9.28
N SER A 2 25.55 -17.38 9.27
CA SER A 2 24.17 -17.03 9.56
C SER A 2 23.35 -17.31 8.31
N ASP A 3 22.43 -18.26 8.44
CA ASP A 3 21.41 -18.61 7.47
C ASP A 3 20.58 -17.36 7.13
N HIS A 4 20.87 -16.74 5.98
CA HIS A 4 20.04 -15.67 5.37
C HIS A 4 19.08 -16.32 4.36
N GLY A 5 18.45 -17.42 4.76
CA GLY A 5 17.38 -18.05 4.00
C GLY A 5 16.05 -17.42 4.38
N ASP A 6 15.23 -17.14 3.38
CA ASP A 6 13.79 -16.86 3.48
C ASP A 6 13.35 -15.39 3.67
N PHE A 7 13.92 -14.48 2.86
CA PHE A 7 13.09 -13.38 2.36
C PHE A 7 12.34 -13.93 1.12
N PRO A 8 10.99 -13.91 1.09
CA PRO A 8 10.26 -14.33 -0.11
C PRO A 8 10.74 -13.47 -1.28
N ASP A 9 11.07 -14.11 -2.41
CA ASP A 9 11.52 -13.42 -3.63
C ASP A 9 10.58 -12.23 -3.93
N ASP A 10 11.13 -11.01 -3.89
CA ASP A 10 10.45 -9.77 -4.29
C ASP A 10 9.90 -9.84 -5.73
N GLU A 11 10.36 -10.81 -6.54
CA GLU A 11 9.89 -11.06 -7.91
C GLU A 11 8.38 -11.39 -8.01
N HIS A 12 7.74 -11.70 -6.88
CA HIS A 12 6.30 -11.98 -6.81
C HIS A 12 5.49 -11.00 -5.96
N ASP A 13 6.02 -9.85 -5.52
CA ASP A 13 5.20 -8.87 -4.79
C ASP A 13 4.05 -8.37 -5.71
N PRO A 14 2.77 -8.57 -5.32
CA PRO A 14 1.65 -8.07 -6.11
C PRO A 14 1.56 -6.55 -6.11
N ILE A 15 2.27 -5.86 -5.19
CA ILE A 15 2.20 -4.42 -4.99
C ILE A 15 3.30 -3.70 -5.77
N THR A 16 2.89 -2.72 -6.56
CA THR A 16 3.77 -1.71 -7.17
C THR A 16 3.46 -0.35 -6.56
N LEU A 17 4.50 0.39 -6.18
CA LEU A 17 4.36 1.74 -5.61
C LEU A 17 4.51 2.80 -6.69
N SER A 18 3.80 3.91 -6.56
CA SER A 18 4.10 5.10 -7.36
C SER A 18 5.40 5.75 -6.89
N PRO A 19 6.11 6.50 -7.76
CA PRO A 19 7.30 7.24 -7.35
C PRO A 19 7.06 8.20 -6.19
N ALA A 20 5.84 8.74 -6.06
CA ALA A 20 5.47 9.61 -4.94
C ALA A 20 5.37 8.84 -3.62
N VAL A 21 4.89 7.60 -3.65
CA VAL A 21 4.82 6.73 -2.46
C VAL A 21 6.21 6.23 -2.08
N GLU A 22 7.05 5.86 -3.05
CA GLU A 22 8.45 5.49 -2.79
C GLU A 22 9.22 6.64 -2.15
N GLN A 23 9.09 7.85 -2.70
CA GLN A 23 9.72 9.05 -2.15
C GLN A 23 9.23 9.32 -0.73
N PHE A 24 7.93 9.18 -0.47
CA PHE A 24 7.34 9.35 0.86
C PHE A 24 7.93 8.37 1.89
N LEU A 25 8.09 7.09 1.52
CA LEU A 25 8.67 6.07 2.39
C LEU A 25 10.17 6.26 2.59
N GLY A 26 10.87 6.86 1.62
CA GLY A 26 12.29 7.18 1.71
C GLY A 26 12.60 8.50 2.42
N ASP A 27 11.60 9.33 2.75
CA ASP A 27 11.80 10.62 3.39
C ASP A 27 12.04 10.46 4.91
N PRO A 28 13.24 10.81 5.43
CA PRO A 28 13.52 10.76 6.87
C PRO A 28 12.70 11.77 7.69
N GLY A 29 12.06 12.74 7.04
CA GLY A 29 11.13 13.69 7.65
C GLY A 29 9.72 13.11 7.88
N THR A 30 9.39 11.93 7.34
CA THR A 30 8.10 11.29 7.57
C THR A 30 7.96 10.85 9.03
N PRO A 31 6.91 11.27 9.75
CA PRO A 31 6.67 10.81 11.11
C PRO A 31 6.56 9.29 11.20
N ALA A 32 7.18 8.72 12.22
CA ALA A 32 7.32 7.26 12.37
C ALA A 32 5.98 6.54 12.47
N ASP A 33 4.96 7.17 13.05
CA ASP A 33 3.60 6.64 13.15
C ASP A 33 2.91 6.57 11.79
N VAL A 34 3.04 7.61 10.96
CA VAL A 34 2.51 7.61 9.58
C VAL A 34 3.24 6.58 8.72
N PHE A 35 4.58 6.55 8.78
CA PHE A 35 5.37 5.53 8.10
C PHE A 35 4.91 4.12 8.49
N SER A 36 4.79 3.86 9.80
CA SER A 36 4.35 2.55 10.30
C SER A 36 2.94 2.20 9.86
N ALA A 37 2.02 3.18 9.83
CA ALA A 37 0.66 2.97 9.37
C ALA A 37 0.59 2.62 7.88
N VAL A 38 1.41 3.27 7.05
CA VAL A 38 1.51 2.98 5.62
C VAL A 38 2.10 1.60 5.39
N VAL A 39 3.21 1.25 6.06
CA VAL A 39 3.82 -0.08 5.93
C VAL A 39 2.85 -1.17 6.38
N ALA A 40 2.14 -0.97 7.50
CA ALA A 40 1.12 -1.91 7.95
C ALA A 40 0.00 -2.08 6.92
N PHE A 41 -0.44 -0.98 6.28
CA PHE A 41 -1.44 -1.03 5.21
C PHE A 41 -0.93 -1.79 3.98
N LEU A 42 0.35 -1.62 3.59
CA LEU A 42 0.95 -2.38 2.50
C LEU A 42 1.01 -3.89 2.80
N VAL A 43 1.29 -4.26 4.06
CA VAL A 43 1.23 -5.66 4.49
C VAL A 43 -0.19 -6.19 4.38
N ASP A 44 -1.19 -5.46 4.91
CA ASP A 44 -2.60 -5.85 4.83
C ASP A 44 -3.06 -6.02 3.36
N LEU A 45 -2.54 -5.21 2.43
CA LEU A 45 -2.84 -5.30 0.98
C LEU A 45 -2.31 -6.56 0.31
N ARG A 46 -1.18 -7.12 0.76
CA ARG A 46 -0.62 -8.36 0.18
C ARG A 46 -1.52 -9.56 0.44
N ASP A 47 -2.17 -9.57 1.59
CA ASP A 47 -3.08 -10.65 1.99
C ASP A 47 -4.51 -10.43 1.48
N ASN A 48 -4.96 -9.16 1.45
CA ASN A 48 -6.31 -8.79 1.02
C ASN A 48 -6.27 -7.50 0.18
N PRO A 49 -6.48 -7.58 -1.15
CA PRO A 49 -6.55 -6.40 -2.03
C PRO A 49 -7.64 -5.38 -1.66
N PHE A 50 -8.63 -5.80 -0.87
CA PHE A 50 -9.73 -4.96 -0.37
C PHE A 50 -9.78 -4.98 1.17
N PRO A 51 -8.77 -4.37 1.85
CA PRO A 51 -8.70 -4.34 3.30
C PRO A 51 -9.87 -3.53 3.88
N HIS A 52 -10.04 -3.62 5.20
CA HIS A 52 -11.17 -3.03 5.90
C HIS A 52 -11.33 -1.53 5.57
N LEU A 53 -12.58 -1.11 5.31
CA LEU A 53 -12.94 0.27 4.91
C LEU A 53 -12.38 0.73 3.56
N SER A 54 -11.85 -0.19 2.73
CA SER A 54 -11.59 0.11 1.33
C SER A 54 -12.89 0.37 0.58
N MET A 55 -12.97 1.53 -0.08
CA MET A 55 -14.12 1.98 -0.83
C MET A 55 -13.71 2.30 -2.27
N PRO A 56 -14.52 1.93 -3.28
CA PRO A 56 -14.25 2.30 -4.66
C PRO A 56 -14.32 3.82 -4.84
N VAL A 57 -13.42 4.38 -5.64
CA VAL A 57 -13.40 5.82 -5.94
C VAL A 57 -14.44 6.13 -7.02
N PRO A 58 -15.43 7.01 -6.75
CA PRO A 58 -16.46 7.35 -7.73
C PRO A 58 -15.87 7.89 -9.04
N GLY A 59 -16.31 7.32 -10.16
CA GLY A 59 -15.86 7.74 -11.51
C GLY A 59 -14.47 7.23 -11.91
N ARG A 60 -13.81 6.39 -11.09
CA ARG A 60 -12.52 5.76 -11.43
C ARG A 60 -12.60 4.24 -11.23
N PRO A 61 -13.01 3.47 -12.25
CA PRO A 61 -13.08 2.02 -12.16
C PRO A 61 -11.73 1.41 -11.76
N GLY A 62 -11.76 0.45 -10.83
CA GLY A 62 -10.57 -0.23 -10.32
C GLY A 62 -9.74 0.59 -9.32
N MET A 63 -10.05 1.86 -9.07
CA MET A 63 -9.44 2.64 -7.98
C MET A 63 -10.23 2.50 -6.69
N HIS A 64 -9.49 2.40 -5.60
CA HIS A 64 -9.97 2.29 -4.23
C HIS A 64 -9.28 3.32 -3.34
N SER A 65 -9.99 3.75 -2.31
CA SER A 65 -9.46 4.57 -1.23
C SER A 65 -9.74 3.88 0.10
N ALA A 66 -8.74 3.82 0.97
CA ALA A 66 -8.88 3.25 2.30
C ALA A 66 -8.19 4.15 3.34
N PRO A 67 -8.77 4.28 4.55
CA PRO A 67 -8.15 5.04 5.62
C PRO A 67 -6.92 4.32 6.18
N LEU A 68 -5.88 5.11 6.47
CA LEU A 68 -4.81 4.68 7.35
C LEU A 68 -5.34 4.53 8.78
N ARG A 69 -4.75 3.61 9.54
CA ARG A 69 -5.09 3.43 10.95
C ARG A 69 -4.87 4.74 11.71
N ARG A 70 -5.69 4.97 12.75
CA ARG A 70 -5.64 6.16 13.61
C ARG A 70 -5.92 7.48 12.89
N ASP A 71 -6.65 7.43 11.78
CA ASP A 71 -7.06 8.63 11.03
C ASP A 71 -5.86 9.48 10.56
N LEU A 72 -4.73 8.82 10.29
CA LEU A 72 -3.50 9.50 9.86
C LEU A 72 -3.52 9.90 8.38
N GLY A 73 -4.59 9.55 7.67
CA GLY A 73 -4.74 9.83 6.25
C GLY A 73 -5.51 8.75 5.48
N LEU A 74 -5.40 8.81 4.16
CA LEU A 74 -6.00 7.90 3.19
C LEU A 74 -4.93 7.40 2.22
N VAL A 75 -5.07 6.16 1.78
CA VAL A 75 -4.29 5.58 0.68
C VAL A 75 -5.21 5.41 -0.51
N GLU A 76 -4.80 5.92 -1.68
CA GLU A 76 -5.48 5.62 -2.94
C GLU A 76 -4.64 4.63 -3.74
N TYR A 77 -5.27 3.55 -4.19
CA TYR A 77 -4.62 2.47 -4.91
C TYR A 77 -5.55 1.87 -5.96
N ALA A 78 -4.98 1.22 -6.97
CA ALA A 78 -5.73 0.51 -7.99
C ALA A 78 -5.53 -1.01 -7.84
N VAL A 79 -6.58 -1.78 -8.11
CA VAL A 79 -6.52 -3.25 -8.11
C VAL A 79 -6.84 -3.74 -9.52
N ASN A 80 -5.95 -4.57 -10.06
CA ASN A 80 -6.17 -5.29 -11.30
C ASN A 80 -6.50 -6.75 -10.97
N GLU A 81 -7.80 -7.04 -10.86
CA GLU A 81 -8.36 -8.36 -10.57
C GLU A 81 -8.24 -9.36 -11.74
N ALA A 82 -7.83 -8.90 -12.93
CA ALA A 82 -7.68 -9.78 -14.09
C ALA A 82 -6.41 -10.66 -14.04
N GLN A 83 -5.56 -10.46 -13.01
CA GLN A 83 -4.36 -11.26 -12.76
C GLN A 83 -4.54 -12.12 -11.50
N ASP A 84 -3.85 -13.26 -11.45
CA ASP A 84 -3.84 -14.16 -10.29
C ASP A 84 -2.38 -14.42 -9.85
N PRO A 85 -1.92 -13.85 -8.72
CA PRO A 85 -2.68 -13.00 -7.80
C PRO A 85 -2.99 -11.60 -8.37
N PRO A 86 -4.01 -10.89 -7.86
CA PRO A 86 -4.33 -9.53 -8.28
C PRO A 86 -3.13 -8.59 -8.15
N ARG A 87 -2.90 -7.75 -9.16
CA ARG A 87 -1.84 -6.73 -9.09
C ARG A 87 -2.40 -5.45 -8.49
N ILE A 88 -1.64 -4.83 -7.60
CA ILE A 88 -2.03 -3.66 -6.85
C ILE A 88 -1.06 -2.52 -7.17
N TYR A 89 -1.59 -1.35 -7.51
CA TYR A 89 -0.79 -0.15 -7.73
C TYR A 89 -1.15 0.92 -6.70
N VAL A 90 -0.24 1.22 -5.78
CA VAL A 90 -0.46 2.24 -4.75
C VAL A 90 -0.09 3.60 -5.32
N SER A 91 -1.11 4.43 -5.56
CA SER A 91 -0.96 5.66 -6.34
C SER A 91 -0.48 6.86 -5.52
N ARG A 92 -1.01 7.04 -4.30
CA ARG A 92 -0.65 8.16 -3.40
C ARG A 92 -1.08 7.90 -1.96
N ILE A 93 -0.47 8.65 -1.05
CA ILE A 93 -0.85 8.76 0.36
C ILE A 93 -1.29 10.20 0.62
N LEU A 94 -2.51 10.38 1.10
CA LEU A 94 -3.08 11.66 1.51
C LEU A 94 -3.03 11.72 3.03
N ARG A 95 -2.27 12.64 3.61
CA ARG A 95 -2.15 12.75 5.07
C ARG A 95 -3.34 13.53 5.63
N ALA A 96 -3.80 13.14 6.82
CA ALA A 96 -4.53 14.05 7.69
C ALA A 96 -3.48 14.95 8.37
N ASP A 97 -3.67 16.26 8.27
CA ASP A 97 -2.76 17.30 8.79
C ASP A 97 -2.86 17.49 10.31
#